data_AF-A0A8J7KJL2-F1
#
_entry.id   AF-A0A8J7KJL2-F1
#
_cell.length_a   1.000
_cell.length_b   1.000
_cell.length_c   1.000
_cell.angle_alpha   90.00
_cell.angle_beta   90.00
_cell.angle_gamma   90.00
#
_symmetry.space_group_name_H-M   'P 1'
#
loop_
_entity.id
_entity.type
_entity.pdbx_description
1 polymer ?
#
loop_
_entity_poly.entity_id
_entity_poly.type
_entity_poly.pdbx_seq_one_letter_code
_entity_poly.pdbx_strand_id
1 'polypeptide(L)'
;MSELPHRQVSDPAELRAFAHPLRIRLIEELLADGPATASQLADRVGESPANCSWHLRLLHRYGYVEEAEGGTGRQRPWQMVLTSRSWCGDHDDPELAMAGDEATRFLTRRELDALEAWNARRRTEPAAWRDAGFTNQSLAWLTPEELADLGRQIGELLVMNAERFRDRSTRPEGARLIRLMAWGVPATPPMEK
;
A
#
# COMPACT_ATOMS: atom_id res chain seq x y z
N MET A 1 2.05 21.06 0.70
CA MET A 1 1.64 19.65 0.66
C MET A 1 2.88 18.84 0.96
N SER A 2 2.89 18.03 2.03
CA SER A 2 4.06 17.18 2.29
C SER A 2 4.09 16.09 1.23
N GLU A 3 5.00 16.22 0.26
CA GLU A 3 5.36 15.10 -0.61
C GLU A 3 5.87 13.96 0.27
N LEU A 4 5.34 12.76 0.05
CA LEU A 4 5.91 11.57 0.66
C LEU A 4 7.29 11.34 0.04
N PRO A 5 8.32 10.95 0.82
CA PRO A 5 9.56 10.48 0.26
C PRO A 5 9.27 9.39 -0.77
N HIS A 6 9.89 9.47 -1.94
CA HIS A 6 9.70 8.51 -3.02
C HIS A 6 10.91 7.56 -3.13
N ARG A 7 10.64 6.25 -3.17
CA ARG A 7 11.65 5.21 -3.29
C ARG A 7 11.46 4.39 -4.55
N GLN A 8 12.48 4.39 -5.41
CA GLN A 8 12.60 3.43 -6.50
C GLN A 8 13.16 2.11 -5.92
N VAL A 9 12.41 1.02 -6.05
CA VAL A 9 12.88 -0.31 -5.65
C VAL A 9 13.65 -0.93 -6.82
N SER A 10 14.90 -1.32 -6.56
CA SER A 10 15.81 -1.90 -7.56
C SER A 10 16.38 -3.27 -7.14
N ASP A 11 15.98 -3.79 -5.98
CA ASP A 11 16.39 -5.12 -5.50
C ASP A 11 15.22 -6.12 -5.63
N PRO A 12 15.35 -7.19 -6.43
CA PRO A 12 14.33 -8.23 -6.52
C PRO A 12 14.01 -8.88 -5.17
N ALA A 13 15.00 -9.03 -4.29
CA ALA A 13 14.80 -9.59 -2.96
C ALA A 13 13.96 -8.66 -2.08
N GLU A 14 14.11 -7.35 -2.22
CA GLU A 14 13.25 -6.37 -1.57
C GLU A 14 11.80 -6.50 -2.04
N LEU A 15 11.55 -6.62 -3.36
CA LEU A 15 10.19 -6.77 -3.88
C LEU A 15 9.51 -8.04 -3.37
N ARG A 16 10.22 -9.17 -3.37
CA ARG A 16 9.72 -10.42 -2.79
C ARG A 16 9.52 -10.31 -1.28
N ALA A 17 10.40 -9.57 -0.59
CA ALA A 17 10.22 -9.23 0.81
C ALA A 17 8.94 -8.39 1.00
N PHE A 18 8.62 -7.45 0.13
CA PHE A 18 7.41 -6.65 0.28
C PHE A 18 6.13 -7.43 -0.06
N ALA A 19 6.12 -8.16 -1.18
CA ALA A 19 4.94 -8.81 -1.77
C ALA A 19 4.45 -10.09 -1.06
N HIS A 20 4.72 -10.25 0.24
CA HIS A 20 4.25 -11.39 1.01
C HIS A 20 3.01 -11.04 1.82
N PRO A 21 1.95 -11.89 1.80
CA PRO A 21 0.66 -11.58 2.43
C PRO A 21 0.76 -11.12 3.88
N LEU A 22 1.50 -11.86 4.72
CA LEU A 22 1.65 -11.48 6.12
C LEU A 22 2.39 -10.14 6.30
N ARG A 23 3.39 -9.82 5.48
CA ARG A 23 4.15 -8.57 5.62
C ARG A 23 3.30 -7.37 5.26
N ILE A 24 2.47 -7.48 4.22
CA ILE A 24 1.48 -6.46 3.89
C ILE A 24 0.46 -6.29 5.02
N ARG A 25 -0.08 -7.39 5.57
CA ARG A 25 -1.00 -7.30 6.72
C ARG A 25 -0.36 -6.58 7.91
N LEU A 26 0.88 -6.91 8.26
CA LEU A 26 1.60 -6.24 9.34
C LEU A 26 1.79 -4.73 9.08
N ILE A 27 2.12 -4.34 7.84
CA ILE A 27 2.22 -2.93 7.44
C ILE A 27 0.86 -2.24 7.55
N GLU A 28 -0.21 -2.86 7.06
CA GLU A 28 -1.58 -2.32 7.12
C GLU A 28 -2.05 -2.13 8.56
N GLU A 29 -1.75 -3.07 9.47
CA GLU A 29 -2.04 -2.95 10.90
C GLU A 29 -1.28 -1.78 11.54
N LEU A 30 0.00 -1.60 11.22
CA LEU A 30 0.79 -0.47 11.70
C LEU A 30 0.28 0.86 11.14
N LEU A 31 -0.16 0.88 9.87
CA LEU A 31 -0.76 2.05 9.22
C LEU A 31 -2.11 2.43 9.85
N ALA A 32 -2.97 1.44 10.08
CA ALA A 32 -4.31 1.62 10.61
C ALA A 32 -4.27 2.00 12.09
N ASP A 33 -3.51 1.25 12.90
CA ASP A 33 -3.55 1.30 14.36
C ASP A 33 -2.34 1.95 15.04
N GLY A 34 -1.32 2.31 14.27
CA GLY A 34 -0.10 2.95 14.77
C GLY A 34 0.91 1.96 15.36
N PRO A 35 1.91 2.47 16.10
CA PRO A 35 3.01 1.63 16.58
C PRO A 35 2.55 0.47 17.47
N ALA A 36 3.11 -0.72 17.23
CA ALA A 36 2.72 -1.93 17.95
C ALA A 36 3.89 -2.91 18.11
N THR A 37 3.89 -3.68 19.21
CA THR A 37 4.86 -4.75 19.41
C THR A 37 4.55 -5.97 18.54
N ALA A 38 5.54 -6.84 18.33
CA ALA A 38 5.35 -8.07 17.57
C ALA A 38 4.26 -8.99 18.17
N SER A 39 4.09 -9.00 19.49
CA SER A 39 3.02 -9.76 20.15
C SER A 39 1.65 -9.16 19.87
N GLN A 40 1.50 -7.84 19.95
CA GLN A 40 0.23 -7.17 19.64
C GLN A 40 -0.16 -7.39 18.18
N LEU A 41 0.79 -7.30 17.24
CA LEU A 41 0.54 -7.57 15.83
C LEU A 41 0.17 -9.04 15.58
N ALA A 42 0.79 -9.97 16.29
CA ALA A 42 0.48 -11.39 16.22
C ALA A 42 -0.98 -11.68 16.59
N ASP A 43 -1.48 -11.04 17.66
CA ASP A 43 -2.89 -11.16 18.07
C ASP A 43 -3.85 -10.62 16.99
N ARG A 44 -3.50 -9.49 16.35
CA ARG A 44 -4.33 -8.86 15.30
C ARG A 44 -4.38 -9.67 14.01
N VAL A 45 -3.25 -10.23 13.58
CA VAL A 45 -3.14 -10.95 12.31
C VAL A 45 -3.38 -12.46 12.41
N GLY A 46 -3.57 -12.98 13.63
CA GLY A 46 -3.83 -14.40 13.89
C GLY A 46 -2.60 -15.29 13.69
N GLU A 47 -1.42 -14.82 14.09
CA GLU A 47 -0.12 -15.48 13.89
C GLU A 47 0.64 -15.64 15.22
N SER A 48 1.81 -16.28 15.21
CA SER A 48 2.67 -16.33 16.40
C SER A 48 3.56 -15.07 16.54
N PRO A 49 3.88 -14.62 17.76
CA PRO A 49 4.82 -13.51 17.98
C PRO A 49 6.21 -13.74 17.38
N ALA A 50 6.66 -15.01 17.36
CA ALA A 50 7.94 -15.39 16.76
C ALA A 50 7.92 -15.19 15.23
N ASN A 51 6.84 -15.61 14.56
CA ASN A 51 6.65 -15.42 13.12
C ASN A 51 6.59 -13.92 12.77
N CYS A 52 5.75 -13.16 13.48
CA CYS A 52 5.64 -11.71 13.28
C CYS A 52 6.98 -11.01 13.49
N SER A 53 7.74 -11.36 14.54
CA SER A 53 9.07 -10.81 14.80
C SER A 53 10.05 -11.06 13.67
N TRP A 54 10.00 -12.23 13.03
CA TRP A 54 10.85 -12.55 11.88
C TRP A 54 10.50 -11.65 10.68
N HIS A 55 9.21 -11.55 10.35
CA HIS A 55 8.73 -10.70 9.25
C HIS A 55 9.03 -9.22 9.48
N LEU A 56 8.85 -8.71 10.70
CA LEU A 56 9.13 -7.30 11.06
C LEU A 56 10.62 -6.96 10.93
N ARG A 57 11.52 -7.87 11.33
CA ARG A 57 12.97 -7.66 11.10
C ARG A 57 13.34 -7.61 9.63
N LEU A 58 12.68 -8.42 8.79
CA LEU A 58 12.92 -8.39 7.36
C LEU A 58 12.39 -7.08 6.74
N LEU A 59 11.19 -6.65 7.14
CA LEU A 59 10.64 -5.35 6.76
C LEU A 59 11.54 -4.21 7.20
N HIS A 60 12.13 -4.30 8.40
CA HIS A 60 13.06 -3.32 8.93
C HIS A 60 14.37 -3.27 8.14
N ARG A 61 14.94 -4.43 7.82
CA ARG A 61 16.14 -4.53 6.97
C ARG A 61 15.96 -3.75 5.66
N TYR A 62 14.77 -3.84 5.07
CA TYR A 62 14.44 -3.14 3.84
C TYR A 62 13.82 -1.76 4.06
N GLY A 63 13.72 -1.24 5.29
CA GLY A 63 13.25 0.12 5.58
C GLY A 63 11.74 0.36 5.43
N TYR A 64 10.91 -0.69 5.49
CA TYR A 64 9.45 -0.56 5.49
C TYR A 64 8.88 -0.25 6.88
N VAL A 65 9.59 -0.66 7.92
CA VAL A 65 9.25 -0.40 9.32
C VAL A 65 10.52 -0.03 10.07
N GLU A 66 10.36 0.68 11.17
CA GLU A 66 11.43 1.03 12.08
C GLU A 66 10.96 0.84 13.52
N GLU A 67 11.91 0.85 14.46
CA GLU A 67 11.58 0.82 15.86
C GLU A 67 11.00 2.18 16.28
N ALA A 68 9.82 2.17 16.89
CA ALA A 68 9.22 3.36 17.47
C ALA A 68 9.82 3.65 18.86
N GLU A 69 9.56 4.85 19.37
CA GLU A 69 9.88 5.17 20.76
C GLU A 69 9.04 4.34 21.74
N GLY A 70 9.62 4.08 22.92
CA GLY A 70 9.00 3.29 23.97
C GLY A 70 9.39 1.81 23.98
N GLY A 71 9.33 1.18 25.15
CA GLY A 71 9.69 -0.23 25.33
C GLY A 71 11.20 -0.52 25.30
N THR A 72 11.56 -1.76 25.67
CA THR A 72 12.96 -2.22 25.72
C THR A 72 13.12 -3.58 25.04
N GLY A 73 14.21 -3.74 24.28
CA GLY A 73 14.55 -5.00 23.62
C GLY A 73 13.40 -5.59 22.80
N ARG A 74 12.96 -6.80 23.17
CA ARG A 74 11.89 -7.53 22.47
C ARG A 74 10.49 -6.92 22.60
N GLN A 75 10.30 -5.96 23.51
CA GLN A 75 9.03 -5.26 23.71
C GLN A 75 9.00 -3.88 23.02
N ARG A 76 10.02 -3.55 22.22
CA ARG A 76 10.03 -2.29 21.48
C ARG A 76 8.98 -2.33 20.35
N PRO A 77 8.08 -1.33 20.29
CA PRO A 77 7.08 -1.26 19.23
C PRO A 77 7.73 -0.98 17.87
N TRP A 78 7.09 -1.47 16.81
CA TRP A 78 7.42 -1.16 15.43
C TRP A 78 6.48 -0.07 14.93
N GLN A 79 6.95 0.79 14.03
CA GLN A 79 6.14 1.73 13.29
C GLN A 79 6.44 1.65 11.79
N MET A 80 5.47 2.00 10.97
CA MET A 80 5.63 2.01 9.52
C MET A 80 6.40 3.24 9.06
N VAL A 81 7.29 3.07 8.08
CA VAL A 81 7.92 4.19 7.36
C VAL A 81 7.03 4.56 6.16
N LEU A 82 6.47 5.77 6.18
CA LEU A 82 5.56 6.26 5.14
C LEU A 82 6.32 6.82 3.93
N THR A 83 6.45 5.99 2.90
CA THR A 83 7.19 6.27 1.65
C THR A 83 6.34 5.87 0.45
N SER A 84 6.28 6.68 -0.61
CA SER A 84 5.73 6.25 -1.90
C SER A 84 6.75 5.40 -2.65
N ARG A 85 6.30 4.40 -3.42
CA ARG A 85 7.20 3.44 -4.06
C ARG A 85 6.85 3.25 -5.52
N SER A 86 7.87 3.06 -6.33
CA SER A 86 7.78 2.58 -7.70
C SER A 86 8.81 1.48 -7.93
N TRP A 87 8.49 0.59 -8.85
CA TRP A 87 9.45 -0.31 -9.48
C TRP A 87 9.20 -0.19 -10.98
N CYS A 88 10.26 0.13 -11.72
CA CYS A 88 10.26 -0.09 -13.15
C CYS A 88 10.94 -1.44 -13.37
N GLY A 89 10.36 -2.28 -14.22
CA GLY A 89 11.12 -3.36 -14.82
C GLY A 89 12.20 -2.71 -15.68
N ASP A 90 13.41 -2.58 -15.14
CA ASP A 90 14.55 -2.27 -16.00
C ASP A 90 14.62 -3.41 -17.02
N HIS A 91 14.61 -3.05 -18.30
CA HIS A 91 14.59 -4.03 -19.39
C HIS A 91 15.82 -4.96 -19.34
N ASP A 92 16.86 -4.54 -18.60
CA ASP A 92 18.15 -5.20 -18.48
C ASP A 92 18.26 -6.15 -17.26
N ASP A 93 17.29 -6.16 -16.33
CA ASP A 93 17.26 -7.11 -15.19
C ASP A 93 15.99 -7.98 -15.23
N PRO A 94 16.07 -9.18 -15.83
CA PRO A 94 14.94 -10.11 -15.88
C PRO A 94 14.44 -10.54 -14.51
N GLU A 95 15.31 -10.61 -13.50
CA GLU A 95 14.92 -11.04 -12.16
C GLU A 95 14.10 -9.96 -11.45
N LEU A 96 14.54 -8.69 -11.58
CA LEU A 96 13.80 -7.54 -11.07
C LEU A 96 12.45 -7.39 -11.76
N ALA A 97 12.42 -7.55 -13.09
CA ALA A 97 11.18 -7.51 -13.86
C ALA A 97 10.18 -8.58 -13.40
N MET A 98 10.63 -9.83 -13.26
CA MET A 98 9.78 -10.92 -12.76
C MET A 98 9.24 -10.65 -11.35
N ALA A 99 10.10 -10.19 -10.43
CA ALA A 99 9.69 -9.87 -9.06
C ALA A 99 8.70 -8.69 -9.03
N GLY A 100 8.90 -7.68 -9.87
CA GLY A 100 8.00 -6.55 -10.04
C GLY A 100 6.64 -6.95 -10.58
N ASP A 101 6.60 -7.84 -11.57
CA ASP A 101 5.35 -8.38 -12.11
C ASP A 101 4.57 -9.18 -11.06
N GLU A 102 5.25 -10.04 -10.30
CA GLU A 102 4.62 -10.80 -9.23
C GLU A 102 4.05 -9.88 -8.14
N ALA A 103 4.83 -8.89 -7.70
CA ALA A 103 4.38 -7.89 -6.73
C ALA A 103 3.17 -7.10 -7.24
N THR A 104 3.22 -6.63 -8.49
CA THR A 104 2.12 -5.88 -9.12
C THR A 104 0.85 -6.70 -9.19
N ARG A 105 0.94 -7.96 -9.63
CA ARG A 105 -0.20 -8.89 -9.69
C ARG A 105 -0.80 -9.13 -8.31
N PHE A 106 0.05 -9.38 -7.32
CA PHE A 106 -0.38 -9.64 -5.95
C PHE A 106 -1.11 -8.44 -5.34
N LEU A 107 -0.51 -7.25 -5.42
CA LEU A 107 -1.10 -6.00 -4.90
C LEU A 107 -2.41 -5.64 -5.60
N THR A 108 -2.45 -5.77 -6.93
CA THR A 108 -3.66 -5.47 -7.72
C THR A 108 -4.79 -6.41 -7.35
N ARG A 109 -4.53 -7.72 -7.26
CA ARG A 109 -5.56 -8.70 -6.87
C ARG A 109 -6.11 -8.39 -5.48
N ARG A 110 -5.26 -7.99 -4.54
CA ARG A 110 -5.67 -7.62 -3.19
C ARG A 110 -6.68 -6.47 -3.18
N GLU A 111 -6.47 -5.43 -3.99
CA GLU A 111 -7.40 -4.30 -4.08
C GLU A 111 -8.71 -4.69 -4.75
N LEU A 112 -8.67 -5.55 -5.77
CA LEU A 112 -9.87 -6.08 -6.41
C LEU A 112 -10.69 -6.94 -5.44
N ASP A 113 -10.06 -7.83 -4.67
CA ASP A 113 -10.73 -8.63 -3.64
C ASP A 113 -11.39 -7.73 -2.58
N ALA A 114 -10.73 -6.63 -2.20
CA ALA A 114 -11.28 -5.66 -1.25
C ALA A 114 -12.49 -4.90 -1.82
N LEU A 115 -12.45 -4.55 -3.11
CA LEU A 115 -13.57 -3.93 -3.83
C LEU A 115 -14.76 -4.90 -3.93
N GLU A 116 -14.52 -6.16 -4.25
CA GLU A 116 -15.55 -7.21 -4.28
C GLU A 116 -16.18 -7.40 -2.89
N ALA A 117 -15.36 -7.51 -1.85
CA ALA A 117 -15.84 -7.60 -0.46
C ALA A 117 -16.63 -6.36 -0.03
N TRP A 118 -16.26 -5.16 -0.49
CA TRP A 118 -17.05 -3.95 -0.30
C TRP A 118 -18.39 -4.06 -1.02
N ASN A 119 -18.40 -4.42 -2.31
CA ASN A 119 -19.61 -4.55 -3.11
C ASN A 119 -20.61 -5.56 -2.53
N ALA A 120 -20.12 -6.66 -1.96
CA ALA A 120 -20.95 -7.65 -1.29
C ALA A 120 -21.63 -7.11 -0.02
N ARG A 121 -20.94 -6.30 0.79
CA ARG A 121 -21.47 -5.77 2.06
C ARG A 121 -22.11 -4.39 1.98
N ARG A 122 -21.82 -3.59 0.95
CA ARG A 122 -22.17 -2.14 0.92
C ARG A 122 -23.64 -1.86 1.15
N ARG A 123 -24.56 -2.78 0.80
CA ARG A 123 -26.00 -2.55 0.97
C ARG A 123 -26.43 -2.50 2.44
N THR A 124 -25.66 -3.08 3.35
CA THR A 124 -25.93 -3.10 4.80
C THR A 124 -25.23 -1.95 5.55
N GLU A 125 -24.41 -1.15 4.87
CA GLU A 125 -23.71 -0.01 5.48
C GLU A 125 -24.65 1.20 5.69
N PRO A 126 -24.32 2.10 6.64
CA PRO A 126 -25.04 3.36 6.80
C PRO A 126 -25.09 4.18 5.51
N ALA A 127 -26.20 4.87 5.24
CA ALA A 127 -26.42 5.62 4.01
C ALA A 127 -25.26 6.56 3.65
N ALA A 128 -24.74 7.31 4.63
CA ALA A 128 -23.60 8.20 4.45
C ALA A 128 -22.37 7.53 3.81
N TRP A 129 -22.07 6.27 4.17
CA TRP A 129 -20.94 5.52 3.61
C TRP A 129 -21.24 4.88 2.26
N ARG A 130 -22.51 4.50 2.03
CA ARG A 130 -22.95 3.99 0.74
C ARG A 130 -22.92 5.07 -0.34
N ASP A 131 -23.36 6.27 0.02
CA ASP A 131 -23.52 7.40 -0.90
C ASP A 131 -22.17 8.08 -1.18
N ALA A 132 -21.24 8.06 -0.22
CA ALA A 132 -19.88 8.58 -0.39
C ALA A 132 -18.95 7.65 -1.17
N GLY A 133 -19.18 6.33 -1.13
CA GLY A 133 -18.37 5.36 -1.86
C GLY A 133 -18.57 5.47 -3.39
N PHE A 134 -17.49 5.54 -4.15
CA PHE A 134 -17.54 5.72 -5.60
C PHE A 134 -16.64 4.71 -6.34
N THR A 135 -16.90 4.53 -7.63
CA THR A 135 -16.02 3.84 -8.58
C THR A 135 -16.04 4.65 -9.86
N ASN A 136 -14.87 5.03 -10.37
CA ASN A 136 -14.76 5.82 -11.59
C ASN A 136 -14.15 4.96 -12.70
N GLN A 137 -14.72 5.02 -13.89
CA GLN A 137 -14.20 4.37 -15.09
C GLN A 137 -14.29 5.36 -16.25
N SER A 138 -13.16 5.62 -16.91
CA SER A 138 -13.06 6.58 -18.00
C SER A 138 -12.11 6.09 -19.08
N LEU A 139 -12.38 6.46 -20.33
CA LEU A 139 -11.48 6.28 -21.46
C LEU A 139 -11.07 7.66 -21.98
N ALA A 140 -9.80 7.84 -22.30
CA ALA A 140 -9.25 9.07 -22.86
C ALA A 140 -8.18 8.74 -23.90
N TRP A 141 -8.07 9.59 -24.91
CA TRP A 141 -6.94 9.58 -25.84
C TRP A 141 -5.84 10.44 -25.23
N LEU A 142 -4.70 9.83 -24.90
CA LEU A 142 -3.57 10.50 -24.25
C LEU A 142 -2.27 10.06 -24.93
N THR A 143 -1.31 10.97 -25.03
CA THR A 143 0.09 10.59 -25.32
C THR A 143 0.74 9.95 -24.09
N PRO A 144 1.92 9.29 -24.22
CA PRO A 144 2.67 8.79 -23.06
C PRO A 144 2.99 9.89 -22.04
N GLU A 145 3.33 11.09 -22.49
CA GLU A 145 3.62 12.25 -21.64
C GLU A 145 2.38 12.71 -20.87
N GLU A 146 1.22 12.82 -21.55
CA GLU A 146 -0.05 13.19 -20.92
C GLU A 146 -0.52 12.14 -19.91
N LEU A 147 -0.33 10.85 -20.22
CA LEU A 147 -0.65 9.76 -19.32
C LEU A 147 0.23 9.76 -18.07
N ALA A 148 1.54 9.99 -18.23
CA ALA A 148 2.48 10.12 -17.12
C ALA A 148 2.14 11.32 -16.22
N ASP A 149 1.78 12.45 -16.81
CA ASP A 149 1.37 13.65 -16.08
C ASP A 149 0.06 13.43 -15.30
N LEU A 150 -0.95 12.81 -15.92
CA LEU A 150 -2.18 12.42 -15.25
C LEU A 150 -1.92 11.46 -14.08
N GLY A 151 -1.04 10.48 -14.26
CA GLY A 151 -0.64 9.54 -13.19
C GLY A 151 -0.04 10.26 -11.98
N ARG A 152 0.83 11.24 -12.22
CA ARG A 152 1.43 12.08 -11.17
C ARG A 152 0.36 12.90 -10.42
N GLN A 153 -0.52 13.58 -11.14
CA GLN A 153 -1.61 14.38 -10.56
C GLN A 153 -2.54 13.51 -9.69
N ILE A 154 -2.91 12.32 -10.17
CA ILE A 154 -3.71 11.36 -9.40
C ILE A 154 -2.94 10.93 -8.15
N GLY A 155 -1.65 10.61 -8.27
CA GLY A 155 -0.80 10.25 -7.13
C GLY A 155 -0.80 11.32 -6.04
N GLU A 156 -0.61 12.60 -6.42
CA GLU A 156 -0.66 13.75 -5.50
C GLU A 156 -2.02 13.87 -4.79
N LEU A 157 -3.12 13.67 -5.51
CA LEU A 157 -4.48 13.68 -4.95
C LEU A 157 -4.69 12.54 -3.95
N LEU A 158 -4.21 11.33 -4.25
CA LEU A 158 -4.39 10.16 -3.39
C LEU A 158 -3.65 10.29 -2.05
N VAL A 159 -2.55 11.05 -2.00
CA VAL A 159 -1.75 11.25 -0.79
C VAL A 159 -2.04 12.57 -0.06
N MET A 160 -3.05 13.34 -0.48
CA MET A 160 -3.34 14.67 0.08
C MET A 160 -3.59 14.69 1.60
N ASN A 161 -4.02 13.55 2.18
CA ASN A 161 -4.29 13.39 3.61
C ASN A 161 -3.20 12.57 4.33
N ALA A 162 -1.99 12.49 3.77
CA ALA A 162 -0.91 11.63 4.28
C ALA A 162 -0.56 11.89 5.76
N GLU A 163 -0.72 13.11 6.26
CA GLU A 163 -0.48 13.42 7.68
C GLU A 163 -1.34 12.59 8.63
N ARG A 164 -2.53 12.15 8.21
CA ARG A 164 -3.40 11.27 9.02
C ARG A 164 -2.83 9.87 9.23
N PHE A 165 -1.87 9.46 8.40
CA PHE A 165 -1.10 8.24 8.59
C PHE A 165 0.08 8.44 9.53
N ARG A 166 0.69 9.62 9.54
CA ARG A 166 1.81 9.95 10.43
C ARG A 166 1.35 10.25 11.86
N ASP A 167 0.28 11.02 12.00
CA ASP A 167 -0.26 11.44 13.27
C ASP A 167 -1.76 11.08 13.38
N ARG A 168 -2.06 10.13 14.26
CA ARG A 168 -3.44 9.68 14.54
C ARG A 168 -4.32 10.78 15.11
N SER A 169 -3.76 11.74 15.84
CA SER A 169 -4.52 12.84 16.47
C SER A 169 -5.14 13.79 15.44
N THR A 170 -4.60 13.80 14.22
CA THR A 170 -5.11 14.62 13.10
C THR A 170 -6.31 13.99 12.39
N ARG A 171 -6.73 12.79 12.79
CA ARG A 171 -7.88 12.09 12.18
C ARG A 171 -9.19 12.69 12.72
N PRO A 172 -10.07 13.24 11.85
CA PRO A 172 -11.37 13.73 12.28
C PRO A 172 -12.23 12.63 12.90
N GLU A 173 -13.14 13.01 13.78
CA GLU A 173 -14.14 12.10 14.33
C GLU A 173 -14.97 11.45 13.21
N GLY A 174 -15.21 10.14 13.34
CA GLY A 174 -15.95 9.36 12.33
C GLY A 174 -15.17 9.00 11.07
N ALA A 175 -13.89 9.41 10.93
CA ALA A 175 -13.07 9.00 9.81
C ALA A 175 -12.86 7.48 9.78
N ARG A 176 -12.98 6.89 8.59
CA ARG A 176 -12.64 5.48 8.32
C ARG A 176 -11.45 5.41 7.38
N LEU A 177 -10.66 4.34 7.49
CA LEU A 177 -9.62 4.06 6.52
C LEU A 177 -10.26 3.67 5.18
N ILE A 178 -9.93 4.39 4.11
CA ILE A 178 -10.47 4.18 2.77
C ILE A 178 -9.37 3.63 1.88
N ARG A 179 -9.64 2.51 1.20
CA ARG A 179 -8.77 2.01 0.13
C ARG A 179 -9.03 2.81 -1.13
N LEU A 180 -7.98 3.37 -1.71
CA LEU A 180 -8.03 4.11 -2.96
C LEU A 180 -7.01 3.49 -3.92
N MET A 181 -7.46 3.16 -5.13
CA MET A 181 -6.63 2.64 -6.20
C MET A 181 -6.99 3.36 -7.49
N ALA A 182 -5.98 3.66 -8.31
CA ALA A 182 -6.16 4.22 -9.64
C ALA A 182 -5.22 3.49 -10.61
N TRP A 183 -5.65 3.36 -11.87
CA TRP A 183 -4.81 2.86 -12.95
C TRP A 183 -5.08 3.64 -14.24
N GLY A 184 -4.06 3.76 -15.07
CA GLY A 184 -4.15 4.18 -16.46
C GLY A 184 -3.32 3.22 -17.28
N VAL A 185 -3.96 2.47 -18.17
CA VAL A 185 -3.30 1.48 -19.04
C VAL A 185 -3.90 1.60 -20.45
N PRO A 186 -3.12 1.35 -21.52
CA PRO A 186 -3.66 1.29 -22.86
C PRO A 186 -4.82 0.30 -22.95
N ALA A 187 -5.97 0.74 -23.48
CA ALA A 187 -7.17 -0.09 -23.58
C ALA A 187 -7.03 -1.22 -24.60
N THR A 188 -6.16 -1.03 -25.60
CA THR A 188 -5.83 -2.00 -26.63
C THR A 188 -4.34 -1.93 -26.95
N PRO A 189 -3.70 -3.05 -27.35
CA PRO A 189 -2.36 -3.00 -27.92
C PRO A 189 -2.33 -2.08 -29.16
N PRO A 190 -1.17 -1.51 -29.52
CA PRO A 190 -1.06 -0.73 -30.74
C PRO A 190 -1.49 -1.59 -31.93
N MET A 191 -2.32 -1.04 -32.81
CA MET A 191 -2.61 -1.68 -34.10
C MET A 191 -1.30 -1.71 -34.89
N GLU A 192 -0.84 -2.91 -35.27
CA GLU A 192 0.24 -3.04 -36.25
C GLU A 192 -0.19 -2.29 -37.52
N LYS A 193 0.67 -1.39 -38.01
CA LYS A 193 0.45 -0.67 -39.26
C LYS A 193 0.88 -1.52 -40.45
#